data_AF-A0A4R1GB00-F1
#
_entry.id   AF-A0A4R1GB00-F1
#
_cell.length_a   1.000
_cell.length_b   1.000
_cell.length_c   1.000
_cell.angle_alpha   90.00
_cell.angle_beta   90.00
_cell.angle_gamma   90.00
#
_symmetry.space_group_name_H-M   'P 1'
#
loop_
_entity.id
_entity.type
_entity.pdbx_description
1 polymer ?
#
loop_
_entity_poly.entity_id
_entity_poly.type
_entity_poly.pdbx_seq_one_letter_code
_entity_poly.pdbx_strand_id
1 'polypeptide(L)'
;MKKFIFSLLFVAFLIFPLTAQATNEDKPVEIWTVEKVENGKRVEVIKVRLESGKIVEIRPHLTKEQIPKPESKLSSGKLERLLEYVGIAIIGLAVGIGVYLLVKK
;
A
#
# COMPACT_ATOMS: atom_id res chain seq x y z
N MET A 1 19.94 -27.36 18.78
CA MET A 1 18.80 -26.41 18.74
C MET A 1 19.07 -25.16 17.90
N LYS A 2 20.24 -24.50 17.99
CA LYS A 2 20.56 -23.33 17.16
C LYS A 2 20.37 -23.52 15.64
N LYS A 3 20.77 -24.68 15.10
CA LYS A 3 20.66 -24.98 13.64
C LYS A 3 19.22 -25.04 13.12
N PHE A 4 18.25 -25.45 13.95
CA PHE A 4 16.84 -25.53 13.58
C PHE A 4 16.19 -24.14 13.51
N ILE A 5 16.56 -23.26 14.45
CA ILE A 5 16.06 -21.87 14.51
C ILE A 5 16.55 -21.09 13.29
N PHE A 6 17.81 -21.28 12.89
CA PHE A 6 18.36 -20.67 11.68
C PHE A 6 17.68 -21.18 10.39
N SER A 7 17.36 -22.48 10.31
CA SER A 7 16.63 -23.04 9.17
C SER A 7 15.21 -22.47 9.06
N LEU A 8 14.51 -22.30 10.18
CA LEU A 8 13.16 -21.73 10.21
C LEU A 8 13.15 -20.24 9.80
N LEU A 9 14.10 -19.45 10.30
CA LEU A 9 14.28 -18.05 9.92
C LEU A 9 14.61 -17.88 8.42
N PHE A 10 15.42 -18.79 7.88
CA PHE A 10 15.79 -18.77 6.46
C PHE A 10 14.60 -19.05 5.54
N VAL A 11 13.76 -20.02 5.92
CA VAL A 11 12.53 -20.33 5.18
C VAL A 11 11.52 -19.18 5.30
N ALA A 12 11.36 -18.56 6.47
CA ALA A 12 10.52 -17.38 6.64
C ALA A 12 10.98 -16.20 5.77
N PHE A 13 12.29 -15.98 5.64
CA PHE A 13 12.86 -14.94 4.78
C PHE A 13 12.65 -15.23 3.28
N LEU A 14 12.67 -16.50 2.87
CA LEU A 14 12.40 -16.91 1.48
C LEU A 14 10.92 -16.81 1.09
N ILE A 15 9.99 -16.99 2.04
CA ILE A 15 8.55 -16.90 1.77
C ILE A 15 8.05 -15.46 1.92
N PHE A 16 8.81 -14.56 2.56
CA PHE A 16 8.48 -13.14 2.56
C PHE A 16 8.58 -12.62 1.13
N PRO A 17 7.46 -12.22 0.48
CA PRO A 17 7.56 -11.62 -0.82
C PRO A 17 8.29 -10.28 -0.63
N LEU A 18 9.49 -10.19 -1.19
CA LEU A 18 10.17 -8.91 -1.44
C LEU A 18 9.28 -8.14 -2.43
N THR A 19 8.19 -7.56 -1.96
CA THR A 19 7.43 -6.59 -2.74
C THR A 19 8.20 -5.29 -2.68
N ALA A 20 9.32 -5.25 -3.40
CA ALA A 20 9.86 -4.00 -3.89
C ALA A 20 8.80 -3.48 -4.86
N GLN A 21 7.86 -2.68 -4.34
CA GLN A 21 7.03 -1.82 -5.17
C GLN A 21 8.02 -0.91 -5.90
N ALA A 22 8.35 -1.27 -7.14
CA ALA A 22 8.93 -0.35 -8.08
C ALA A 22 7.91 0.77 -8.22
N THR A 23 8.15 1.88 -7.53
CA THR A 23 7.41 3.12 -7.70
C THR A 23 7.76 3.58 -9.11
N ASN A 24 6.98 3.12 -10.08
CA ASN A 24 7.10 3.57 -11.45
C ASN A 24 6.60 5.01 -11.44
N GLU A 25 7.53 5.95 -11.37
CA GLU A 25 7.23 7.38 -11.40
C GLU A 25 6.70 7.72 -12.78
N ASP A 26 5.38 7.79 -12.87
CA ASP A 26 4.62 7.99 -14.09
C ASP A 26 4.88 9.41 -14.62
N LYS A 27 5.60 9.52 -15.75
CA LYS A 27 6.09 10.81 -16.26
C LYS A 27 5.02 11.53 -17.08
N PRO A 28 4.99 12.88 -17.08
CA PRO A 28 4.10 13.65 -17.92
C PRO A 28 4.55 13.64 -19.39
N VAL A 29 3.64 13.33 -20.30
CA VAL A 29 3.86 13.29 -21.76
C VAL A 29 3.26 14.52 -22.45
N GLU A 30 2.06 14.91 -22.08
CA GLU A 30 1.36 16.06 -22.67
C GLU A 30 0.69 16.90 -21.60
N ILE A 31 0.72 18.22 -21.79
CA ILE A 31 0.12 19.21 -20.90
C ILE A 31 -0.69 20.17 -21.75
N TRP A 32 -1.97 20.36 -21.41
CA TRP A 32 -2.81 21.36 -22.04
C TRP A 32 -3.80 21.96 -21.05
N THR A 33 -4.28 23.15 -21.37
CA THR A 33 -5.18 23.89 -20.52
C THR A 33 -6.59 23.89 -21.08
N VAL A 34 -7.59 23.71 -20.21
CA VAL A 34 -9.01 23.68 -20.56
C VAL A 34 -9.76 24.62 -19.64
N GLU A 35 -10.54 25.54 -20.22
CA GLU A 35 -11.53 26.29 -19.44
C GLU A 35 -12.73 25.38 -19.13
N LYS A 36 -13.06 25.26 -17.84
CA LYS A 36 -14.30 24.66 -17.35
C LYS A 36 -15.12 25.70 -16.59
N VAL A 37 -16.44 25.59 -16.66
CA VAL A 37 -17.33 26.38 -15.82
C VAL A 37 -17.67 25.57 -14.57
N GLU A 38 -17.20 26.02 -13.41
CA GLU A 38 -17.49 25.42 -12.10
C GLU A 38 -18.19 26.46 -11.22
N ASN A 39 -19.34 26.14 -10.62
CA ASN A 39 -20.14 27.05 -9.79
C ASN A 39 -20.43 28.42 -10.43
N GLY A 40 -20.65 28.44 -11.75
CA GLY A 40 -20.96 29.67 -12.51
C GLY A 40 -19.75 30.57 -12.80
N LYS A 41 -18.53 30.16 -12.44
CA LYS A 41 -17.29 30.87 -12.78
C LYS A 41 -16.52 30.11 -13.85
N ARG A 42 -15.86 30.83 -14.76
CA ARG A 42 -14.87 30.24 -15.66
C ARG A 42 -13.61 29.95 -14.87
N VAL A 43 -13.09 28.75 -15.05
CA VAL A 43 -11.98 28.23 -14.29
C VAL A 43 -11.02 27.50 -15.21
N GLU A 44 -9.74 27.80 -15.04
CA GLU A 44 -8.67 27.21 -15.82
C GLU A 44 -8.22 25.89 -15.19
N VAL A 45 -8.35 24.78 -15.91
CA VAL A 45 -7.93 23.45 -15.47
C VAL A 45 -6.82 22.95 -16.37
N ILE A 46 -5.69 22.59 -15.77
CA ILE A 46 -4.54 22.04 -16.48
C ILE A 46 -4.69 20.52 -16.50
N LYS A 47 -4.72 19.93 -17.69
CA LYS A 47 -4.74 18.48 -17.88
C LYS A 47 -3.35 17.99 -18.22
N VAL A 48 -2.89 16.96 -17.52
CA VAL A 48 -1.61 16.31 -17.74
C VAL A 48 -1.86 14.86 -18.09
N ARG A 49 -1.46 14.43 -19.30
CA ARG A 49 -1.45 13.03 -19.70
C ARG A 49 -0.11 12.42 -19.28
N LEU A 50 -0.18 11.35 -18.51
CA LEU A 50 0.98 10.57 -18.06
C LEU A 50 1.32 9.47 -19.08
N GLU A 51 2.53 8.93 -19.00
CA GLU A 51 2.99 7.80 -19.85
C GLU A 51 2.08 6.56 -19.72
N SER A 52 1.49 6.33 -18.54
CA SER A 52 0.47 5.30 -18.34
C SER A 52 -0.83 5.50 -19.12
N GLY A 53 -1.02 6.64 -19.79
CA GLY A 53 -2.28 7.04 -20.44
C GLY A 53 -3.30 7.66 -19.46
N LYS A 54 -2.99 7.72 -18.17
CA LYS A 54 -3.83 8.41 -17.17
C LYS A 54 -3.79 9.92 -17.40
N ILE A 55 -4.95 10.57 -17.31
CA ILE A 55 -5.06 12.03 -17.35
C ILE A 55 -5.32 12.55 -15.94
N VAL A 56 -4.44 13.43 -15.45
CA VAL A 56 -4.57 14.11 -14.17
C VAL A 56 -5.04 15.54 -14.40
N GLU A 57 -6.05 15.96 -13.64
CA GLU A 57 -6.54 17.35 -13.66
C GLU A 57 -5.92 18.12 -12.50
N ILE A 58 -5.15 19.16 -12.81
CA ILE A 58 -4.59 20.11 -11.86
C ILE A 58 -5.50 21.34 -11.86
N ARG A 59 -5.96 21.69 -10.66
CA ARG A 59 -6.92 22.76 -10.41
C ARG A 59 -6.25 23.84 -9.56
N PRO A 60 -5.52 24.78 -10.18
CA PRO A 60 -4.71 25.76 -9.46
C PRO A 60 -5.55 26.71 -8.58
N HIS A 61 -6.85 26.83 -8.86
CA HIS A 61 -7.81 27.65 -8.11
C HIS A 61 -8.30 27.01 -6.80
N LEU A 62 -8.11 25.70 -6.60
CA LEU A 62 -8.52 25.04 -5.35
C LEU A 62 -7.46 25.31 -4.26
N THR A 63 -7.87 25.99 -3.19
CA THR A 63 -7.08 26.08 -1.95
C THR A 63 -6.83 24.68 -1.38
N LYS A 64 -5.73 24.49 -0.63
CA LYS A 64 -5.32 23.20 -0.05
C LYS A 64 -6.44 22.45 0.71
N GLU A 65 -7.43 23.18 1.22
CA GLU A 65 -8.60 22.67 1.94
C GLU A 65 -9.66 22.02 1.04
N GLN A 66 -9.70 22.37 -0.25
CA GLN A 66 -10.63 21.81 -1.24
C GLN A 66 -10.00 20.71 -2.10
N ILE A 67 -8.72 20.38 -1.88
CA ILE A 67 -8.09 19.24 -2.54
C ILE A 67 -8.71 17.97 -1.93
N PRO A 68 -9.44 17.16 -2.70
CA PRO A 68 -9.95 15.89 -2.19
C PRO A 68 -8.74 15.05 -1.78
N LYS A 69 -8.63 14.77 -0.47
CA LYS A 69 -7.57 13.89 0.05
C LYS A 69 -7.70 12.56 -0.70
N PRO A 70 -6.59 12.01 -1.24
CA PRO A 70 -6.65 10.72 -1.88
C PRO A 70 -7.19 9.72 -0.86
N GLU A 71 -8.37 9.16 -1.15
CA GLU A 71 -8.91 8.07 -0.34
C GLU A 71 -7.87 6.95 -0.35
N SER A 72 -7.31 6.69 0.83
CA SER A 72 -6.41 5.58 1.06
C SER A 72 -7.14 4.31 0.62
N LYS A 73 -6.81 3.79 -0.57
CA LYS A 73 -7.28 2.50 -1.09
C LYS A 73 -6.61 1.31 -0.38
N LEU A 74 -6.18 1.48 0.87
CA LEU A 74 -5.92 0.34 1.73
C LEU A 74 -7.28 -0.25 2.07
N SER A 75 -7.70 -1.23 1.26
CA SER A 75 -8.88 -2.06 1.51
C SER A 75 -8.77 -2.62 2.92
N SER A 76 -9.52 -2.03 3.84
CA SER A 76 -9.52 -2.37 5.27
C SER A 76 -9.70 -3.87 5.50
N GLY A 77 -10.57 -4.51 4.71
CA GLY A 77 -10.83 -5.95 4.81
C GLY A 77 -9.63 -6.85 4.45
N LYS A 78 -8.67 -6.39 3.62
CA LYS A 78 -7.46 -7.19 3.32
C LYS A 78 -6.44 -7.10 4.45
N LEU A 79 -6.40 -5.96 5.14
CA LEU A 79 -5.50 -5.70 6.25
C LEU A 79 -5.99 -6.40 7.53
N GLU A 80 -7.30 -6.39 7.79
CA GLU A 80 -7.93 -7.14 8.88
C GLU A 80 -7.68 -8.65 8.77
N ARG A 81 -7.91 -9.24 7.59
CA ARG A 81 -7.62 -10.67 7.37
C ARG A 81 -6.14 -11.00 7.56
N LEU A 82 -5.24 -10.11 7.13
CA LEU A 82 -3.81 -10.33 7.29
C LEU A 82 -3.39 -10.26 8.77
N LEU A 83 -3.95 -9.34 9.54
CA LEU A 83 -3.75 -9.26 10.99
C LEU A 83 -4.30 -10.50 11.71
N GLU A 84 -5.44 -11.02 11.28
CA GLU A 84 -6.03 -12.24 11.83
C GLU A 84 -5.13 -13.46 11.63
N TYR A 85 -4.59 -13.67 10.41
CA TYR A 85 -3.64 -14.75 10.14
C TYR A 85 -2.35 -14.61 10.94
N VAL A 86 -1.83 -13.39 11.10
CA VAL A 86 -0.64 -13.12 11.92
C VAL A 86 -0.92 -13.43 13.39
N GLY A 87 -2.10 -13.07 13.91
CA GLY A 87 -2.51 -13.39 15.27
C GLY A 87 -2.57 -14.90 15.54
N ILE A 88 -3.19 -15.66 14.63
CA ILE A 88 -3.28 -17.13 14.72
C ILE A 88 -1.87 -17.76 14.70
N ALA A 89 -0.98 -17.28 13.83
CA ALA A 89 0.39 -17.78 13.75
C ALA A 89 1.19 -17.57 15.04
N ILE A 90 1.03 -16.41 15.69
CA ILE A 90 1.71 -16.11 16.96
C ILE A 90 1.20 -17.02 18.09
N ILE A 91 -0.12 -17.21 18.20
CA ILE A 91 -0.72 -18.09 19.21
C ILE A 91 -0.24 -19.54 19.00
N GLY A 92 -0.26 -20.03 17.76
CA GLY A 92 0.24 -21.36 17.42
C GLY A 92 1.71 -21.57 17.80
N LEU A 93 2.56 -20.56 17.56
CA LEU A 93 3.96 -20.58 17.98
C LEU A 93 4.12 -20.62 19.50
N ALA A 94 3.37 -19.80 20.23
CA ALA A 94 3.44 -19.75 21.69
C ALA A 94 3.03 -21.08 22.33
N VAL A 95 1.94 -21.70 21.84
CA VAL A 95 1.47 -23.01 22.31
C VAL A 95 2.48 -24.10 21.96
N GLY A 96 2.99 -24.11 20.71
CA GLY A 96 3.99 -25.09 20.27
C GLY A 96 5.29 -25.04 21.09
N ILE A 97 5.77 -23.84 21.42
CA ILE A 97 6.93 -23.64 22.30
C ILE A 97 6.63 -24.14 23.72
N GLY A 98 5.46 -23.84 24.26
CA GLY A 98 5.03 -24.30 25.58
C GLY A 98 5.02 -25.81 25.71
N VAL A 99 4.43 -26.52 24.73
CA VAL A 99 4.40 -27.99 24.70
C VAL A 99 5.81 -28.57 24.55
N TYR A 100 6.64 -28.01 23.65
CA TYR A 100 8.01 -28.46 23.45
C TYR A 100 8.86 -28.37 24.73
N LEU A 101 8.74 -27.27 25.48
CA LEU A 101 9.46 -27.09 26.75
C LEU A 101 8.97 -28.06 27.84
N LEU A 102 7.70 -28.44 27.81
CA LEU A 102 7.10 -29.34 28.80
C LEU A 102 7.46 -30.81 28.53
N VAL A 103 7.53 -31.24 27.26
CA VAL A 103 7.93 -32.60 26.86
C VAL A 103 9.44 -32.85 27.02
N LYS A 104 10.25 -31.79 26.95
CA LYS A 104 11.70 -31.87 27.04
C LYS A 104 12.25 -31.80 28.48
N LYS A 105 11.37 -31.58 29.45
CA LYS A 105 11.65 -31.63 30.88
C LYS A 105 11.47 -33.05 31.40
#